data_AF-A0A2M7GNU2-F1
#
_entry.id   AF-A0A2M7GNU2-F1
#
_cell.length_a   1.000
_cell.length_b   1.000
_cell.length_c   1.000
_cell.angle_alpha   90.00
_cell.angle_beta   90.00
_cell.angle_gamma   90.00
#
_symmetry.space_group_name_H-M   'P 1'
#
loop_
_entity.id
_entity.type
_entity.pdbx_description
1 polymer ?
#
loop_
_entity_poly.entity_id
_entity_poly.type
_entity_poly.pdbx_seq_one_letter_code
_entity_poly.pdbx_strand_id
1 'polypeptide(L)'
;MSQDFFEWLPEYETGIRVIDNDHRGLFELARILDDFAASGERGEELGQLIDRLIRYADEHFAREERFMAAAGFPHFDEHTAEHRRATEVIYGIRDVYLSVPDDLDIEKVAVFFRDWLKHHILDSDKQYVPFVRGEIAGTGPRPRPVATSFQPEAFVEVRARVPENKEEILRKCAQVLNRADDGCDRLEALIREISTDPGPEHLAFVARAFRRSNR
;
A
#
# COMPACT_ATOMS: atom_id res chain seq x y z
N MET A 1 8.13 23.63 6.28
CA MET A 1 9.44 23.96 6.92
C MET A 1 10.31 24.83 5.97
N SER A 2 11.65 24.77 6.02
CA SER A 2 12.52 25.33 4.96
C SER A 2 12.43 24.47 3.69
N GLN A 3 12.53 25.07 2.50
CA GLN A 3 12.29 24.37 1.23
C GLN A 3 13.17 23.12 1.05
N ASP A 4 14.44 23.22 1.44
CA ASP A 4 15.48 22.19 1.41
C ASP A 4 15.06 20.88 2.14
N PHE A 5 14.10 20.93 3.07
CA PHE A 5 13.72 19.77 3.89
C PHE A 5 13.05 18.65 3.08
N PHE A 6 12.35 18.99 2.00
CA PHE A 6 11.67 18.00 1.13
C PHE A 6 12.33 17.89 -0.26
N GLU A 7 13.52 18.47 -0.44
CA GLU A 7 14.21 18.46 -1.73
C GLU A 7 14.83 17.09 -2.07
N TRP A 8 14.75 16.71 -3.34
CA TRP A 8 15.52 15.59 -3.87
C TRP A 8 17.01 15.96 -4.00
N LEU A 9 17.86 15.29 -3.24
CA LEU A 9 19.30 15.50 -3.26
C LEU A 9 20.00 14.45 -4.15
N PRO A 10 21.15 14.77 -4.79
CA PRO A 10 21.93 13.81 -5.56
C PRO A 10 22.41 12.59 -4.74
N GLU A 11 22.49 12.72 -3.41
CA GLU A 11 22.84 11.60 -2.51
C GLU A 11 21.80 10.47 -2.53
N TYR A 12 20.58 10.72 -3.02
CA TYR A 12 19.51 9.71 -3.13
C TYR A 12 19.55 8.93 -4.45
N GLU A 13 20.39 9.30 -5.42
CA GLU A 13 20.40 8.61 -6.73
C GLU A 13 20.93 7.16 -6.61
N THR A 14 20.11 6.22 -7.10
CA THR A 14 20.42 4.81 -7.35
C THR A 14 21.12 4.63 -8.71
N GLY A 15 20.90 5.58 -9.63
CA GLY A 15 21.30 5.49 -11.04
C GLY A 15 20.43 4.53 -11.86
N ILE A 16 19.38 3.96 -11.27
CA ILE A 16 18.35 3.20 -11.95
C ILE A 16 17.22 4.19 -12.23
N ARG A 17 17.30 4.89 -13.37
CA ARG A 17 16.43 6.04 -13.73
C ARG A 17 14.93 5.85 -13.47
N VAL A 18 14.41 4.63 -13.60
CA VAL A 18 12.98 4.32 -13.40
C VAL A 18 12.58 4.21 -11.92
N ILE A 19 13.55 4.04 -11.01
CA ILE A 19 13.45 4.13 -9.55
C ILE A 19 13.76 5.56 -9.09
N ASP A 20 14.83 6.17 -9.61
CA ASP A 20 15.17 7.58 -9.30
C ASP A 20 13.98 8.52 -9.60
N ASN A 21 13.22 8.23 -10.67
CA ASN A 21 11.98 8.95 -11.00
C ASN A 21 10.84 8.70 -10.01
N ASP A 22 10.69 7.48 -9.46
CA ASP A 22 9.67 7.19 -8.46
C ASP A 22 9.98 7.91 -7.16
N HIS A 23 11.22 7.82 -6.68
CA HIS A 23 11.64 8.49 -5.44
C HIS A 23 11.42 10.01 -5.54
N ARG A 24 11.79 10.63 -6.68
CA ARG A 24 11.50 12.05 -6.95
C ARG A 24 9.99 12.35 -6.88
N GLY A 25 9.13 11.45 -7.34
CA GLY A 25 7.68 11.55 -7.22
C GLY A 25 7.16 11.42 -5.77
N LEU A 26 7.76 10.53 -4.98
CA LEU A 26 7.43 10.35 -3.56
C LEU A 26 7.90 11.53 -2.69
N PHE A 27 9.10 12.09 -2.94
CA PHE A 27 9.55 13.33 -2.32
C PHE A 27 8.63 14.52 -2.67
N GLU A 28 8.18 14.62 -3.91
CA GLU A 28 7.20 15.64 -4.33
C GLU A 28 5.85 15.46 -3.62
N LEU A 29 5.36 14.24 -3.45
CA LEU A 29 4.14 13.96 -2.68
C LEU A 29 4.32 14.29 -1.18
N ALA A 30 5.49 14.04 -0.61
CA ALA A 30 5.85 14.44 0.76
C ALA A 30 5.86 15.97 0.92
N ARG A 31 6.41 16.69 -0.07
CA ARG A 31 6.45 18.16 -0.11
C ARG A 31 5.04 18.76 -0.19
N ILE A 32 4.16 18.20 -1.02
CA ILE A 32 2.76 18.66 -1.13
C ILE A 32 1.99 18.40 0.19
N LEU A 33 2.35 17.37 0.98
CA LEU A 33 1.78 17.19 2.33
C LEU A 33 2.25 18.28 3.32
N ASP A 34 3.50 18.77 3.24
CA ASP A 34 3.96 19.94 4.02
C ASP A 34 3.24 21.23 3.57
N ASP A 35 2.98 21.39 2.26
CA ASP A 35 2.19 22.51 1.74
C ASP A 35 0.75 22.52 2.32
N PHE A 36 0.06 21.37 2.35
CA PHE A 36 -1.27 21.22 2.97
C PHE A 36 -1.24 21.43 4.49
N ALA A 37 -0.18 20.97 5.17
CA ALA A 37 0.00 21.22 6.60
C ALA A 37 0.19 22.72 6.90
N ALA A 38 0.91 23.44 6.03
CA ALA A 38 1.19 24.87 6.15
C ALA A 38 -0.01 25.77 5.77
N SER A 39 -0.85 25.37 4.81
CA SER A 39 -2.09 26.09 4.49
C SER A 39 -3.20 25.83 5.51
N GLY A 40 -3.17 24.67 6.18
CA GLY A 40 -4.21 24.20 7.09
C GLY A 40 -5.48 23.72 6.36
N GLU A 41 -5.43 23.56 5.03
CA GLU A 41 -6.56 23.13 4.22
C GLU A 41 -6.85 21.64 4.45
N ARG A 42 -8.11 21.31 4.72
CA ARG A 42 -8.61 19.94 4.90
C ARG A 42 -9.84 19.74 4.03
N GLY A 43 -9.99 18.55 3.45
CA GLY A 43 -11.09 18.25 2.53
C GLY A 43 -10.77 17.15 1.52
N GLU A 44 -11.54 17.10 0.43
CA GLU A 44 -11.43 16.02 -0.56
C GLU A 44 -10.03 15.94 -1.18
N GLU A 45 -9.40 17.08 -1.47
CA GLU A 45 -8.10 17.15 -2.16
C GLU A 45 -6.95 16.51 -1.35
N LEU A 46 -6.96 16.67 -0.02
CA LEU A 46 -6.04 16.00 0.89
C LEU A 46 -6.32 14.48 0.96
N GLY A 47 -7.59 14.07 0.96
CA GLY A 47 -7.96 12.65 0.86
C GLY A 47 -7.47 12.01 -0.45
N GLN A 48 -7.65 12.72 -1.57
CA GLN A 48 -7.11 12.32 -2.87
C GLN A 48 -5.57 12.33 -2.90
N LEU A 49 -4.91 13.20 -2.13
CA LEU A 49 -3.44 13.22 -2.02
C LEU A 49 -2.93 11.98 -1.30
N ILE A 50 -3.56 11.58 -0.20
CA ILE A 50 -3.23 10.34 0.51
C ILE A 50 -3.54 9.11 -0.38
N ASP A 51 -4.65 9.12 -1.13
CA ASP A 51 -4.97 8.07 -2.13
C ASP A 51 -4.01 8.02 -3.32
N ARG A 52 -3.35 9.14 -3.66
CA ARG A 52 -2.24 9.19 -4.61
C ARG A 52 -0.97 8.61 -3.99
N LEU A 53 -0.65 8.98 -2.75
CA LEU A 53 0.54 8.50 -2.03
C LEU A 53 0.55 6.98 -1.86
N ILE A 54 -0.53 6.39 -1.35
CA ILE A 54 -0.68 4.93 -1.20
C ILE A 54 -0.35 4.22 -2.51
N ARG A 55 -1.05 4.59 -3.58
CA ARG A 55 -0.91 3.95 -4.89
C ARG A 55 0.49 4.11 -5.47
N TYR A 56 1.08 5.29 -5.32
CA TYR A 56 2.42 5.57 -5.85
C TYR A 56 3.48 4.77 -5.09
N ALA A 57 3.36 4.62 -3.77
CA ALA A 57 4.21 3.75 -2.97
C ALA A 57 4.05 2.27 -3.37
N ASP A 58 2.82 1.76 -3.46
CA ASP A 58 2.57 0.37 -3.85
C ASP A 58 3.05 0.04 -5.29
N GLU A 59 2.87 0.97 -6.25
CA GLU A 59 3.36 0.84 -7.64
C GLU A 59 4.90 0.97 -7.77
N HIS A 60 5.56 1.53 -6.75
CA HIS A 60 7.00 1.69 -6.65
C HIS A 60 7.65 0.48 -5.96
N PHE A 61 7.20 0.11 -4.75
CA PHE A 61 7.65 -1.08 -4.02
C PHE A 61 7.50 -2.36 -4.86
N ALA A 62 6.34 -2.54 -5.51
CA ALA A 62 6.10 -3.68 -6.40
C ALA A 62 6.96 -3.66 -7.69
N ARG A 63 7.72 -2.59 -7.96
CA ARG A 63 8.68 -2.47 -9.07
C ARG A 63 10.08 -2.85 -8.61
N GLU A 64 10.49 -2.37 -7.45
CA GLU A 64 11.76 -2.72 -6.81
C GLU A 64 11.81 -4.20 -6.43
N GLU A 65 10.73 -4.73 -5.86
CA GLU A 65 10.59 -6.17 -5.60
C GLU A 65 10.81 -7.02 -6.86
N ARG A 66 10.35 -6.55 -8.03
CA ARG A 66 10.59 -7.24 -9.31
C ARG A 66 12.06 -7.17 -9.73
N PHE A 67 12.75 -6.06 -9.48
CA PHE A 67 14.18 -5.92 -9.76
C PHE A 67 15.04 -6.75 -8.80
N MET A 68 14.80 -6.67 -7.50
CA MET A 68 15.43 -7.50 -6.47
C MET A 68 15.23 -8.99 -6.74
N ALA A 69 14.01 -9.41 -7.06
CA ALA A 69 13.66 -10.78 -7.42
C ALA A 69 14.42 -11.28 -8.68
N ALA A 70 14.44 -10.47 -9.74
CA ALA A 70 15.11 -10.81 -11.00
C ALA A 70 16.64 -10.88 -10.84
N ALA A 71 17.22 -10.01 -10.02
CA ALA A 71 18.63 -10.01 -9.68
C ALA A 71 19.02 -11.16 -8.73
N GLY A 72 18.09 -11.66 -7.91
CA GLY A 72 18.36 -12.62 -6.84
C GLY A 72 18.99 -11.94 -5.62
N PHE A 73 18.49 -10.79 -5.22
CA PHE A 73 18.99 -10.02 -4.07
C PHE A 73 18.88 -10.82 -2.75
N PRO A 74 19.95 -10.95 -1.95
CA PRO A 74 19.93 -11.80 -0.75
C PRO A 74 18.95 -11.36 0.35
N HIS A 75 18.74 -10.05 0.53
CA HIS A 75 17.90 -9.49 1.59
C HIS A 75 16.45 -9.19 1.15
N PHE A 76 15.97 -9.88 0.10
CA PHE A 76 14.64 -9.67 -0.49
C PHE A 76 13.50 -9.70 0.55
N ASP A 77 13.45 -10.73 1.40
CA ASP A 77 12.36 -10.89 2.38
C ASP A 77 12.38 -9.82 3.49
N GLU A 78 13.57 -9.32 3.83
CA GLU A 78 13.83 -8.28 4.84
C GLU A 78 13.38 -6.91 4.32
N HIS A 79 13.84 -6.53 3.13
CA HIS A 79 13.47 -5.30 2.43
C HIS A 79 11.95 -5.28 2.09
N THR A 80 11.39 -6.40 1.62
CA THR A 80 9.94 -6.53 1.38
C THR A 80 9.13 -6.48 2.68
N ALA A 81 9.73 -6.67 3.86
CA ALA A 81 9.08 -6.42 5.14
C ALA A 81 9.17 -4.95 5.58
N GLU A 82 10.11 -4.16 5.07
CA GLU A 82 10.17 -2.70 5.26
C GLU A 82 9.06 -2.00 4.45
N HIS A 83 8.90 -2.37 3.18
CA HIS A 83 7.77 -1.94 2.33
C HIS A 83 6.42 -2.16 3.02
N ARG A 84 6.15 -3.39 3.50
CA ARG A 84 4.87 -3.72 4.13
C ARG A 84 4.59 -2.88 5.37
N ARG A 85 5.58 -2.63 6.23
CA ARG A 85 5.43 -1.72 7.40
C ARG A 85 5.15 -0.28 6.98
N ALA A 86 5.79 0.21 5.91
CA ALA A 86 5.54 1.55 5.39
C ALA A 86 4.11 1.67 4.83
N THR A 87 3.70 0.73 3.96
CA THR A 87 2.34 0.63 3.43
C THR A 87 1.30 0.53 4.56
N GLU A 88 1.50 -0.33 5.57
CA GLU A 88 0.62 -0.43 6.76
C GLU A 88 0.41 0.93 7.45
N VAL A 89 1.47 1.73 7.63
CA VAL A 89 1.37 3.06 8.24
C VAL A 89 0.63 4.06 7.34
N ILE A 90 0.86 4.07 6.02
CA ILE A 90 0.16 4.98 5.10
C ILE A 90 -1.33 4.63 5.00
N TYR A 91 -1.69 3.35 4.97
CA TYR A 91 -3.09 2.90 5.08
C TYR A 91 -3.71 3.28 6.44
N GLY A 92 -2.97 3.15 7.54
CA GLY A 92 -3.41 3.60 8.87
C GLY A 92 -3.70 5.10 8.94
N ILE A 93 -2.82 5.93 8.36
CA ILE A 93 -3.01 7.39 8.19
C ILE A 93 -4.30 7.68 7.41
N ARG A 94 -4.59 6.89 6.37
CA ARG A 94 -5.79 7.04 5.53
C ARG A 94 -7.08 6.60 6.22
N ASP A 95 -7.04 5.59 7.08
CA ASP A 95 -8.17 5.18 7.93
C ASP A 95 -8.46 6.21 9.02
N VAL A 96 -7.42 6.79 9.64
CA VAL A 96 -7.54 7.94 10.57
C VAL A 96 -8.17 9.13 9.85
N TYR A 97 -7.70 9.46 8.64
CA TYR A 97 -8.24 10.58 7.86
C TYR A 97 -9.74 10.45 7.54
N LEU A 98 -10.24 9.24 7.26
CA LEU A 98 -11.69 9.03 7.08
C LEU A 98 -12.50 9.15 8.37
N SER A 99 -11.89 8.80 9.51
CA SER A 99 -12.61 8.62 10.77
C SER A 99 -12.66 9.91 11.58
N VAL A 100 -11.54 10.63 11.65
CA VAL A 100 -11.32 11.86 12.41
C VAL A 100 -10.35 12.77 11.62
N PRO A 101 -10.80 13.39 10.50
CA PRO A 101 -9.94 14.14 9.59
C PRO A 101 -9.21 15.32 10.24
N ASP A 102 -9.73 15.88 11.34
CA ASP A 102 -9.14 17.01 12.06
C ASP A 102 -8.05 16.57 13.06
N ASP A 103 -8.12 15.35 13.60
CA ASP A 103 -7.13 14.79 14.53
C ASP A 103 -5.82 14.38 13.82
N LEU A 104 -5.83 14.30 12.48
CA LEU A 104 -4.64 13.96 11.70
C LEU A 104 -3.64 15.13 11.67
N ASP A 105 -2.45 14.89 12.21
CA ASP A 105 -1.32 15.81 12.17
C ASP A 105 -0.56 15.66 10.84
N ILE A 106 -0.90 16.51 9.87
CA ILE A 106 -0.38 16.44 8.49
C ILE A 106 1.12 16.76 8.45
N GLU A 107 1.61 17.67 9.29
CA GLU A 107 3.04 18.00 9.38
C GLU A 107 3.85 16.77 9.84
N LYS A 108 3.39 16.08 10.90
CA LYS A 108 4.03 14.83 11.34
C LYS A 108 3.95 13.72 10.29
N VAL A 109 2.87 13.62 9.52
CA VAL A 109 2.77 12.68 8.39
C VAL A 109 3.78 13.00 7.29
N ALA A 110 3.92 14.27 6.90
CA ALA A 110 4.87 14.71 5.88
C ALA A 110 6.31 14.44 6.33
N VAL A 111 6.67 14.82 7.57
CA VAL A 111 7.99 14.56 8.17
C VAL A 111 8.28 13.06 8.25
N PHE A 112 7.36 12.26 8.80
CA PHE A 112 7.53 10.81 8.90
C PHE A 112 7.79 10.17 7.54
N PHE A 113 7.00 10.52 6.52
CA PHE A 113 7.15 9.92 5.20
C PHE A 113 8.44 10.36 4.50
N ARG A 114 8.84 11.64 4.60
CA ARG A 114 10.14 12.16 4.12
C ARG A 114 11.29 11.43 4.78
N ASP A 115 11.26 11.31 6.10
CA ASP A 115 12.34 10.69 6.88
C ASP A 115 12.42 9.19 6.63
N TRP A 116 11.29 8.48 6.59
CA TRP A 116 11.28 7.06 6.23
C TRP A 116 11.87 6.83 4.83
N LEU A 117 11.37 7.55 3.83
CA LEU A 117 11.83 7.44 2.44
C LEU A 117 13.33 7.75 2.32
N LYS A 118 13.83 8.80 3.00
CA LYS A 118 15.26 9.15 3.00
C LYS A 118 16.12 7.99 3.49
N HIS A 119 15.79 7.39 4.63
CA HIS A 119 16.60 6.32 5.21
C HIS A 119 16.48 5.03 4.39
N HIS A 120 15.28 4.67 3.92
CA HIS A 120 15.06 3.51 3.05
C HIS A 120 15.93 3.58 1.78
N ILE A 121 15.99 4.73 1.11
CA ILE A 121 16.83 4.92 -0.09
C ILE A 121 18.33 4.81 0.20
N LEU A 122 18.79 5.40 1.29
CA LEU A 122 20.22 5.44 1.62
C LEU A 122 20.73 4.10 2.16
N ASP A 123 19.94 3.46 3.03
CA ASP A 123 20.36 2.30 3.80
C ASP A 123 19.87 0.97 3.18
N SER A 124 18.73 0.94 2.49
CA SER A 124 18.10 -0.28 1.93
C SER A 124 18.16 -0.37 0.39
N ASP A 125 17.64 0.59 -0.37
CA ASP A 125 17.50 0.47 -1.84
C ASP A 125 18.86 0.34 -2.54
N LYS A 126 19.83 1.12 -2.07
CA LYS A 126 21.20 1.11 -2.59
C LYS A 126 21.91 -0.23 -2.38
N GLN A 127 21.44 -1.10 -1.49
CA GLN A 127 21.98 -2.46 -1.36
C GLN A 127 21.67 -3.34 -2.57
N TYR A 128 20.50 -3.21 -3.20
CA TYR A 128 20.12 -4.06 -4.33
C TYR A 128 20.74 -3.59 -5.66
N VAL A 129 21.13 -2.31 -5.77
CA VAL A 129 21.60 -1.68 -7.01
C VAL A 129 22.74 -2.46 -7.71
N PRO A 130 23.82 -2.90 -7.03
CA PRO A 130 24.89 -3.66 -7.69
C PRO A 130 24.43 -5.01 -8.24
N PHE A 131 23.44 -5.64 -7.61
CA PHE A 131 22.87 -6.90 -8.09
C PHE A 131 22.01 -6.67 -9.34
N VAL A 132 21.18 -5.63 -9.36
CA VAL A 132 20.32 -5.28 -10.51
C VAL A 132 21.14 -4.85 -11.73
N ARG A 133 22.31 -4.22 -11.51
CA ARG A 133 23.27 -3.89 -12.57
C ARG A 133 24.13 -5.07 -13.03
N GLY A 134 24.10 -6.21 -12.33
CA GLY A 134 24.95 -7.37 -12.60
C GLY A 134 26.41 -7.21 -12.18
N GLU A 135 26.71 -6.20 -11.35
CA GLU A 135 28.03 -5.98 -10.72
C GLU A 135 28.30 -7.05 -9.65
N ILE A 136 27.25 -7.56 -8.99
CA ILE A 136 27.30 -8.67 -8.03
C ILE A 136 26.31 -9.77 -8.45
N ALA A 137 26.74 -11.03 -8.38
CA ALA A 137 25.87 -12.18 -8.65
C ALA A 137 24.92 -12.47 -7.48
N GLY A 138 23.60 -12.38 -7.72
CA GLY A 138 22.59 -12.64 -6.69
C GLY A 138 22.45 -14.11 -6.30
N THR A 139 22.53 -14.34 -4.99
CA THR A 139 22.42 -15.64 -4.29
C THR A 139 21.10 -15.82 -3.52
N GLY A 140 20.27 -14.78 -3.47
CA GLY A 140 18.99 -14.77 -2.75
C GLY A 140 17.89 -15.62 -3.38
N PRO A 141 16.71 -15.69 -2.73
CA PRO A 141 15.58 -16.45 -3.22
C PRO A 141 15.06 -15.85 -4.52
N ARG A 142 15.44 -16.43 -5.67
CA ARG A 142 14.79 -16.13 -6.94
C ARG A 142 13.36 -16.69 -6.87
N PRO A 143 12.31 -15.86 -6.88
CA PRO A 143 10.96 -16.41 -7.04
C PRO A 143 10.92 -17.16 -8.37
N ARG A 144 10.23 -18.31 -8.37
CA ARG A 144 10.02 -19.04 -9.62
C ARG A 144 9.36 -18.09 -10.62
N PRO A 145 9.75 -18.12 -11.91
CA PRO A 145 9.04 -17.34 -12.93
C PRO A 145 7.57 -17.76 -12.88
N VAL A 146 6.71 -16.85 -12.42
CA VAL A 146 5.27 -17.08 -12.35
C VAL A 146 4.82 -17.28 -13.79
N ALA A 147 4.44 -18.51 -14.12
CA ALA A 147 3.94 -18.82 -15.45
C ALA A 147 2.78 -17.88 -15.75
N THR A 148 2.81 -17.22 -16.92
CA THR A 148 1.80 -16.26 -17.38
C THR A 148 0.51 -16.96 -17.82
N SER A 149 0.00 -17.83 -16.95
CA SER A 149 -1.28 -18.51 -17.01
C SER A 149 -2.14 -17.99 -15.86
N PHE A 150 -2.73 -16.80 -16.05
CA PHE A 150 -3.80 -16.33 -15.18
C PHE A 150 -5.00 -17.27 -15.34
N GLN A 151 -5.11 -18.25 -14.46
CA GLN A 151 -6.28 -19.13 -14.35
C GLN A 151 -7.14 -18.60 -13.20
N PRO A 152 -8.32 -18.01 -13.48
CA PRO A 152 -9.23 -17.53 -12.44
C PRO A 152 -9.97 -18.72 -11.80
N GLU A 153 -9.26 -19.46 -10.94
CA GLU A 153 -9.80 -20.67 -10.32
C GLU A 153 -10.84 -20.35 -9.23
N ALA A 154 -12.11 -20.57 -9.60
CA ALA A 154 -13.31 -20.59 -8.77
C ALA A 154 -13.64 -19.31 -7.96
N PHE A 155 -14.67 -18.59 -8.43
CA PHE A 155 -15.41 -17.63 -7.60
C PHE A 155 -16.03 -18.35 -6.38
N VAL A 156 -15.86 -17.78 -5.19
CA VAL A 156 -16.63 -18.17 -4.01
C VAL A 156 -17.90 -17.31 -3.96
N GLU A 157 -19.07 -17.94 -4.00
CA GLU A 157 -20.35 -17.26 -3.82
C GLU A 157 -20.67 -17.15 -2.32
N VAL A 158 -20.49 -15.95 -1.76
CA VAL A 158 -20.80 -15.65 -0.37
C VAL A 158 -22.24 -15.18 -0.27
N ARG A 159 -23.08 -15.96 0.41
CA ARG A 159 -24.46 -15.58 0.75
C ARG A 159 -24.56 -15.20 2.22
N ALA A 160 -24.96 -13.97 2.49
CA ALA A 160 -25.21 -13.46 3.83
C ALA A 160 -26.67 -13.04 3.99
N ARG A 161 -27.21 -13.16 5.20
CA ARG A 161 -28.48 -12.53 5.58
C ARG A 161 -28.16 -11.35 6.50
N VAL A 162 -28.75 -10.18 6.20
CA VAL A 162 -28.42 -8.92 6.88
C VAL A 162 -29.62 -7.98 6.98
N PRO A 163 -29.64 -7.09 7.99
CA PRO A 163 -30.57 -5.96 8.04
C PRO A 163 -30.49 -5.08 6.79
N GLU A 164 -31.64 -4.56 6.33
CA GLU A 164 -31.72 -3.75 5.10
C GLU A 164 -30.81 -2.52 5.14
N ASN A 165 -30.69 -1.87 6.30
CA ASN A 165 -29.83 -0.71 6.51
C ASN A 165 -28.32 -0.99 6.46
N LYS A 166 -27.89 -2.25 6.26
CA LYS A 166 -26.47 -2.63 6.09
C LYS A 166 -26.11 -3.08 4.67
N GLU A 167 -27.06 -3.12 3.72
CA GLU A 167 -26.78 -3.62 2.36
C GLU A 167 -25.73 -2.77 1.61
N GLU A 168 -25.80 -1.45 1.72
CA GLU A 168 -24.85 -0.54 1.03
C GLU A 168 -23.41 -0.71 1.57
N ILE A 169 -23.26 -0.94 2.87
CA ILE A 169 -21.96 -1.18 3.52
C ILE A 169 -21.35 -2.47 2.95
N LEU A 170 -22.13 -3.56 2.89
CA LEU A 170 -21.66 -4.82 2.31
C LEU A 170 -21.42 -4.73 0.80
N ARG A 171 -22.18 -3.92 0.07
CA ARG A 171 -21.94 -3.65 -1.35
C ARG A 171 -20.61 -2.92 -1.57
N LYS A 172 -20.24 -2.00 -0.66
CA LYS A 172 -18.90 -1.36 -0.62
C LYS A 172 -17.80 -2.37 -0.25
N CYS A 173 -18.00 -3.22 0.77
CA CYS A 173 -17.05 -4.30 1.09
C CYS A 173 -16.84 -5.26 -0.09
N ALA A 174 -17.89 -5.64 -0.82
CA ALA A 174 -17.79 -6.50 -2.00
C ALA A 174 -17.04 -5.86 -3.18
N GLN A 175 -17.00 -4.52 -3.26
CA GLN A 175 -16.18 -3.80 -4.24
C GLN A 175 -14.70 -3.80 -3.84
N VAL A 176 -14.39 -3.71 -2.54
CA VAL A 176 -13.01 -3.87 -2.02
C VAL A 176 -12.48 -5.28 -2.30
N LEU A 177 -13.29 -6.32 -2.08
CA LEU A 177 -12.96 -7.73 -2.35
C LEU A 177 -12.74 -8.10 -3.84
N ASN A 178 -12.90 -7.14 -4.76
CA ASN A 178 -12.53 -7.30 -6.17
C ASN A 178 -11.18 -6.64 -6.52
N ARG A 179 -10.49 -6.07 -5.54
CA ARG A 179 -9.07 -5.73 -5.61
C ARG A 179 -8.27 -6.84 -4.91
N ALA A 180 -7.01 -7.03 -5.30
CA ALA A 180 -6.22 -8.23 -5.00
C ALA A 180 -5.32 -8.08 -3.75
N ASP A 181 -5.85 -7.35 -2.77
CA ASP A 181 -5.21 -6.82 -1.57
C ASP A 181 -5.95 -7.31 -0.31
N ASP A 182 -5.32 -7.22 0.86
CA ASP A 182 -5.53 -8.15 1.99
C ASP A 182 -6.80 -7.92 2.84
N GLY A 183 -7.89 -7.47 2.22
CA GLY A 183 -9.21 -7.25 2.85
C GLY A 183 -9.92 -8.50 3.39
N CYS A 184 -9.32 -9.70 3.28
CA CYS A 184 -9.89 -10.94 3.80
C CYS A 184 -9.96 -10.97 5.33
N ASP A 185 -8.94 -10.45 6.02
CA ASP A 185 -8.87 -10.46 7.48
C ASP A 185 -9.79 -9.39 8.09
N ARG A 186 -9.88 -8.21 7.44
CA ARG A 186 -10.90 -7.19 7.75
C ARG A 186 -12.32 -7.75 7.56
N LEU A 187 -12.55 -8.56 6.53
CA LEU A 187 -13.84 -9.21 6.29
C LEU A 187 -14.16 -10.23 7.39
N GLU A 188 -13.22 -11.08 7.81
CA GLU A 188 -13.51 -12.08 8.85
C GLU A 188 -13.80 -11.42 10.21
N ALA A 189 -13.11 -10.33 10.56
CA ALA A 189 -13.43 -9.53 11.75
C ALA A 189 -14.87 -8.98 11.69
N LEU A 190 -15.26 -8.34 10.58
CA LEU A 190 -16.60 -7.79 10.39
C LEU A 190 -17.70 -8.86 10.35
N ILE A 191 -17.42 -10.04 9.78
CA ILE A 191 -18.38 -11.17 9.78
C ILE A 191 -18.62 -11.68 11.22
N ARG A 192 -17.57 -11.78 12.03
CA ARG A 192 -17.70 -12.16 13.45
C ARG A 192 -18.52 -11.13 14.24
N GLU A 193 -18.35 -9.85 13.95
CA GLU A 193 -19.11 -8.74 14.58
C GLU A 193 -20.58 -8.68 14.13
N ILE A 194 -20.90 -9.12 12.90
CA ILE A 194 -22.28 -9.24 12.41
C ILE A 194 -23.00 -10.48 12.99
N SER A 195 -22.27 -11.48 13.49
CA SER A 195 -22.82 -12.81 13.86
C SER A 195 -23.53 -12.87 15.24
N THR A 196 -23.82 -11.74 15.89
CA THR A 196 -24.56 -11.70 17.15
C THR A 196 -26.06 -11.43 16.93
N ASP A 197 -26.84 -12.52 16.96
CA ASP A 197 -28.31 -12.61 16.93
C ASP A 197 -29.03 -12.24 15.60
N PRO A 198 -29.35 -13.24 14.74
CA PRO A 198 -30.04 -13.02 13.47
C PRO A 198 -31.57 -12.99 13.63
N GLY A 199 -32.13 -11.79 13.69
CA GLY A 199 -33.58 -11.56 13.66
C GLY A 199 -34.27 -12.04 12.36
N PRO A 200 -35.61 -12.10 12.32
CA PRO A 200 -36.35 -12.66 11.20
C PRO A 200 -36.29 -11.82 9.91
N GLU A 201 -36.01 -10.52 10.01
CA GLU A 201 -36.07 -9.55 8.91
C GLU A 201 -34.68 -9.28 8.33
N HIS A 202 -34.26 -10.14 7.40
CA HIS A 202 -32.96 -10.07 6.73
C HIS A 202 -33.06 -10.39 5.23
N LEU A 203 -32.56 -9.49 4.38
CA LEU A 203 -32.42 -9.72 2.94
C LEU A 203 -31.23 -10.64 2.63
N ALA A 204 -31.32 -11.39 1.53
CA ALA A 204 -30.27 -12.30 1.08
C ALA A 204 -29.31 -11.59 0.10
N PHE A 205 -28.15 -11.18 0.60
CA PHE A 205 -27.09 -10.57 -0.19
C PHE A 205 -26.19 -11.66 -0.81
N VAL A 206 -25.79 -11.49 -2.07
CA VAL A 206 -24.95 -12.43 -2.82
C VAL A 206 -23.74 -11.68 -3.40
N ALA A 207 -22.54 -11.99 -2.90
CA ALA A 207 -21.29 -11.49 -3.44
C ALA A 207 -20.45 -12.62 -4.06
N ARG A 208 -19.63 -12.29 -5.05
CA ARG A 208 -18.58 -13.17 -5.58
C ARG A 208 -17.22 -12.60 -5.19
N ALA A 209 -16.41 -13.42 -4.54
CA ALA A 209 -15.04 -13.08 -4.17
C ALA A 209 -14.06 -14.10 -4.78
N PHE A 210 -12.83 -13.67 -5.03
CA PHE A 210 -11.72 -14.55 -5.41
C PHE A 210 -11.01 -15.10 -4.17
N ARG A 211 -10.44 -16.31 -4.26
CA ARG A 211 -9.74 -16.96 -3.15
C ARG A 211 -8.26 -17.14 -3.51
N ARG A 212 -7.34 -16.54 -2.74
CA ARG A 212 -5.93 -16.94 -2.77
C ARG A 212 -5.79 -18.37 -2.23
N SER A 213 -5.01 -19.19 -2.91
CA SER A 213 -4.65 -20.55 -2.47
C SER A 213 -3.23 -20.52 -1.93
N ASN A 214 -3.07 -20.72 -0.62
CA ASN A 214 -1.74 -20.76 0.01
C ASN A 214 -1.06 -22.11 -0.28
N ARG A 215 0.03 -22.08 -1.05
CA ARG A 215 0.99 -23.17 -1.26
C ARG A 215 2.37 -22.63 -1.59
#